data_AF-A0A381F9J8-F1
#
_entry.id   AF-A0A381F9J8-F1
#
_cell.length_a   1.000
_cell.length_b   1.000
_cell.length_c   1.000
_cell.angle_alpha   90.00
_cell.angle_beta   90.00
_cell.angle_gamma   90.00
#
_symmetry.space_group_name_H-M   'P 1'
#
loop_
_entity.id
_entity.type
_entity.pdbx_description
1 polymer ?
#
loop_
_entity_poly.entity_id
_entity_poly.type
_entity_poly.pdbx_seq_one_letter_code
_entity_poly.pdbx_strand_id
1 'polypeptide(L)'
;MLINLKVLWIFYRKLLIPAVLFSLLTSIPAGINFETFSFGFLFIFPLMQYFIYELRLKNEYHFYANFGFSRISFWMITVAFSIILKLISVIL
;
A
#
# COMPACT_ATOMS: atom_id res chain seq x y z
N MET A 1 10.34 -18.86 -11.71
CA MET A 1 8.98 -18.33 -11.93
C MET A 1 9.11 -16.83 -12.16
N LEU A 2 8.82 -16.34 -13.37
CA LEU A 2 8.93 -14.91 -13.67
C LEU A 2 7.88 -14.14 -12.87
N ILE A 3 8.29 -13.11 -12.13
CA ILE A 3 7.39 -12.25 -11.36
C ILE A 3 6.43 -11.58 -12.34
N ASN A 4 5.13 -11.86 -12.22
CA ASN A 4 4.14 -11.25 -13.09
C ASN A 4 3.78 -9.84 -12.57
N LEU A 5 4.51 -8.84 -13.05
CA LEU A 5 4.32 -7.43 -12.68
C LEU A 5 2.88 -6.94 -12.95
N LYS A 6 2.19 -7.49 -13.95
CA LYS A 6 0.81 -7.13 -14.27
C LYS A 6 -0.14 -7.55 -13.14
N VAL A 7 0.09 -8.72 -12.56
CA VAL A 7 -0.70 -9.23 -11.42
C VAL A 7 -0.43 -8.40 -10.16
N LEU A 8 0.83 -8.06 -9.91
CA LEU A 8 1.21 -7.17 -8.81
C LEU A 8 0.54 -5.79 -8.95
N TRP A 9 0.50 -5.24 -10.16
CA TRP A 9 -0.18 -3.97 -10.44
C TRP A 9 -1.69 -4.05 -10.18
N ILE A 10 -2.35 -5.15 -10.56
CA ILE A 10 -3.79 -5.35 -10.31
C ILE A 10 -4.09 -5.34 -8.80
N PHE A 11 -3.22 -5.95 -8.00
CA PHE A 11 -3.31 -5.92 -6.53
C PHE A 11 -3.20 -4.48 -6.00
N TYR A 12 -2.13 -3.77 -6.37
CA TYR A 12 -1.86 -2.44 -5.83
C TYR A 12 -2.80 -1.35 -6.33
N ARG A 13 -3.39 -1.49 -7.52
CA ARG A 13 -4.36 -0.51 -8.03
C ARG A 13 -5.59 -0.36 -7.12
N LYS A 14 -6.05 -1.44 -6.49
CA LYS A 14 -7.18 -1.39 -5.55
C LYS A 14 -6.82 -0.69 -4.22
N LEU A 15 -5.53 -0.71 -3.86
CA LEU A 15 -5.02 -0.18 -2.59
C LEU A 15 -4.59 1.29 -2.70
N LEU A 16 -3.92 1.65 -3.79
CA LEU A 16 -3.31 2.96 -3.94
C LEU A 16 -4.34 4.09 -3.96
N ILE A 17 -5.49 3.89 -4.62
CA ILE A 17 -6.55 4.92 -4.68
C ILE A 17 -7.03 5.31 -3.27
N PRO A 18 -7.55 4.38 -2.45
CA PRO A 18 -7.99 4.75 -1.10
C PRO A 18 -6.80 5.17 -0.22
N ALA A 19 -5.63 4.56 -0.37
CA ALA A 19 -4.47 4.93 0.45
C ALA A 19 -4.04 6.38 0.21
N VAL A 20 -3.95 6.82 -1.04
CA VAL A 20 -3.62 8.21 -1.38
C VAL A 20 -4.68 9.16 -0.87
N LEU A 21 -5.96 8.86 -1.12
CA LEU A 21 -7.07 9.72 -0.68
C LEU A 21 -7.10 9.90 0.84
N PHE A 22 -7.05 8.82 1.61
CA PHE A 22 -7.05 8.92 3.07
C PHE A 22 -5.78 9.57 3.60
N SER A 23 -4.62 9.35 2.96
CA SER A 23 -3.37 10.00 3.38
C SER A 23 -3.41 11.51 3.20
N LEU A 24 -4.00 11.99 2.11
CA LEU A 24 -4.27 13.41 1.89
C LEU A 24 -5.28 13.96 2.91
N LEU A 25 -6.34 13.22 3.22
CA LEU A 25 -7.30 13.64 4.24
C LEU A 25 -6.63 13.79 5.62
N THR A 26 -5.75 12.86 5.99
CA THR A 26 -5.02 12.94 7.26
C THR A 26 -3.96 14.04 7.31
N SER A 27 -3.50 14.56 6.17
CA SER A 27 -2.53 15.65 6.17
C SER A 27 -3.17 17.04 6.30
N ILE A 28 -4.49 17.17 6.09
CA ILE A 28 -5.21 18.46 6.19
C ILE A 28 -4.95 19.20 7.52
N PRO A 29 -5.07 18.57 8.70
CA PRO A 29 -4.89 19.27 9.98
C PRO A 29 -3.47 19.81 10.20
N ALA A 30 -2.47 19.17 9.60
CA ALA A 30 -1.06 19.54 9.72
C ALA A 30 -0.56 20.41 8.54
N GLY A 31 -1.43 20.69 7.57
CA GLY A 31 -1.06 21.29 6.29
C GLY A 31 -0.58 20.24 5.27
N ILE A 32 -1.05 20.37 4.03
CA ILE A 32 -0.73 19.41 2.96
C ILE A 32 0.66 19.73 2.41
N ASN A 33 1.63 18.87 2.70
CA ASN A 33 2.94 18.85 2.07
C ASN A 33 3.41 17.40 1.92
N PHE A 34 4.57 17.19 1.31
CA PHE A 34 5.08 15.84 1.06
C PHE A 34 5.43 15.09 2.35
N GLU A 35 5.91 15.80 3.37
CA GLU A 35 6.26 15.22 4.66
C GLU A 35 5.02 14.70 5.42
N THR A 36 3.94 15.49 5.48
CA THR A 36 2.70 15.14 6.16
C THR A 36 1.92 14.07 5.39
N PHE A 37 1.89 14.16 4.06
CA PHE A 37 1.31 13.12 3.20
C PHE A 37 2.02 11.78 3.38
N SER A 38 3.35 11.76 3.29
CA SER A 38 4.15 10.53 3.43
C SER A 38 4.04 9.92 4.82
N PHE A 39 3.91 10.74 5.86
CA PHE A 39 3.64 10.28 7.22
C PHE A 39 2.27 9.61 7.33
N GLY A 40 1.21 10.19 6.76
CA GLY A 40 -0.11 9.55 6.69
C GLY A 40 -0.06 8.23 5.90
N PHE A 41 0.60 8.26 4.75
CA PHE A 41 0.74 7.11 3.85
C PHE A 41 1.51 5.94 4.49
N LEU A 42 2.49 6.22 5.36
CA LEU A 42 3.24 5.23 6.12
C LEU A 42 2.31 4.24 6.84
N PHE A 43 1.23 4.75 7.44
CA PHE A 43 0.27 3.97 8.22
C PHE A 43 -0.96 3.56 7.40
N ILE A 44 -1.47 4.45 6.57
CA ILE A 44 -2.71 4.24 5.82
C ILE A 44 -2.53 3.16 4.75
N PHE A 45 -1.38 3.07 4.09
CA PHE A 45 -1.19 2.08 3.03
C PHE A 45 -1.24 0.62 3.55
N PRO A 46 -0.51 0.26 4.63
CA PRO A 46 -0.70 -1.02 5.31
C PRO A 46 -2.13 -1.26 5.82
N LEU A 47 -2.78 -0.23 6.39
CA LEU A 47 -4.16 -0.32 6.85
C LEU A 47 -5.14 -0.61 5.71
N MET A 48 -4.98 0.01 4.55
CA MET A 48 -5.80 -0.26 3.38
C MET A 48 -5.61 -1.70 2.90
N GLN A 49 -4.39 -2.24 2.94
CA GLN A 49 -4.16 -3.65 2.65
C GLN A 49 -4.92 -4.56 3.63
N TYR A 50 -4.87 -4.25 4.92
CA TYR A 50 -5.63 -4.98 5.92
C TYR A 50 -7.14 -4.94 5.64
N PHE A 51 -7.73 -3.74 5.51
CA PHE A 51 -9.18 -3.61 5.31
C PHE A 51 -9.67 -4.25 4.01
N ILE A 52 -8.91 -4.10 2.91
CA ILE A 52 -9.33 -4.60 1.61
C ILE A 52 -9.07 -6.09 1.50
N TYR A 53 -7.87 -6.57 1.82
CA TYR A 53 -7.49 -7.95 1.54
C TYR A 53 -7.57 -8.89 2.73
N GLU A 54 -7.59 -8.42 3.97
CA GLU A 54 -7.76 -9.31 5.13
C GLU A 54 -9.22 -9.43 5.55
N LEU A 55 -9.99 -8.34 5.44
CA LEU A 55 -11.40 -8.31 5.85
C LEU A 55 -12.36 -8.51 4.68
N ARG A 56 -12.24 -7.70 3.62
CA ARG A 56 -13.26 -7.66 2.55
C ARG A 56 -13.05 -8.72 1.46
N LEU A 57 -11.81 -8.86 0.97
CA LEU A 57 -11.44 -9.65 -0.21
C LEU A 57 -10.42 -10.75 0.12
N LYS A 58 -10.58 -11.39 1.28
CA LYS A 58 -9.68 -12.43 1.79
C LYS A 58 -9.40 -13.55 0.78
N ASN A 59 -10.40 -13.92 0.00
CA ASN A 59 -10.27 -14.98 -1.00
C ASN A 59 -9.37 -14.61 -2.18
N GLU A 60 -9.13 -13.31 -2.45
CA GLU A 60 -8.25 -12.91 -3.53
C GLU A 60 -6.79 -13.28 -3.26
N TYR A 61 -6.36 -13.45 -2.00
CA TYR A 61 -5.01 -13.97 -1.72
C TYR A 61 -4.77 -15.36 -2.34
N HIS A 62 -5.79 -16.21 -2.42
CA HIS A 62 -5.68 -17.51 -3.09
C HIS A 62 -5.51 -17.35 -4.61
N PHE A 63 -6.19 -16.37 -5.22
CA PHE A 63 -5.99 -16.05 -6.64
C PHE A 63 -4.54 -15.61 -6.90
N TYR A 64 -4.00 -14.70 -6.11
CA TYR A 64 -2.63 -14.22 -6.28
C TYR A 64 -1.55 -15.28 -5.94
N ALA A 65 -1.86 -16.20 -5.02
CA ALA A 65 -0.98 -17.32 -4.69
C ALA A 65 -0.73 -18.24 -5.90
N ASN A 66 -1.72 -18.42 -6.79
CA ASN A 66 -1.55 -19.17 -8.04
C ASN A 66 -0.53 -18.53 -9.00
N PHE A 67 -0.23 -17.24 -8.82
CA PHE A 67 0.79 -16.50 -9.58
C PHE A 67 2.11 -16.34 -8.82
N GLY A 68 2.29 -17.05 -7.70
CA GLY A 68 3.55 -17.10 -6.94
C GLY A 68 3.70 -15.98 -5.90
N PHE A 69 2.67 -15.17 -5.66
CA PHE A 69 2.69 -14.16 -4.61
C PHE A 69 2.08 -14.69 -3.32
N SER A 70 2.89 -14.77 -2.25
CA SER A 70 2.38 -15.09 -0.93
C SER A 70 1.76 -13.86 -0.25
N ARG A 71 0.87 -14.10 0.72
CA ARG A 71 0.32 -13.05 1.59
C ARG A 71 1.42 -12.22 2.26
N ILE A 72 2.47 -12.88 2.75
CA ILE A 72 3.62 -12.24 3.42
C ILE A 72 4.38 -11.36 2.43
N SER A 73 4.58 -11.83 1.20
CA SER A 73 5.26 -11.05 0.15
C SER A 73 4.56 -9.72 -0.11
N PHE A 74 3.22 -9.71 -0.20
CA PHE A 74 2.46 -8.47 -0.35
C PHE A 74 2.64 -7.53 0.84
N TRP A 75 2.54 -8.05 2.06
CA TRP A 75 2.78 -7.26 3.28
C TRP A 75 4.17 -6.63 3.32
N MET A 76 5.20 -7.41 3.00
CA MET A 76 6.58 -6.93 2.93
C MET A 76 6.73 -5.80 1.91
N ILE A 77 6.19 -5.96 0.69
CA ILE A 77 6.27 -4.93 -0.35
C ILE A 77 5.51 -3.66 0.08
N THR A 78 4.32 -3.82 0.68
CA THR A 78 3.50 -2.68 1.11
C THR A 78 4.15 -1.87 2.22
N VAL A 79 4.70 -2.54 3.23
CA VAL A 79 5.43 -1.89 4.33
C VAL A 79 6.74 -1.28 3.83
N ALA A 80 7.49 -2.00 2.99
CA ALA A 80 8.72 -1.47 2.40
C ALA A 80 8.44 -0.21 1.57
N PHE A 81 7.41 -0.23 0.73
CA PHE A 81 7.05 0.91 -0.11
C PHE A 81 6.62 2.12 0.73
N SER A 82 5.84 1.93 1.80
CA SER A 82 5.42 3.03 2.66
C SER A 82 6.58 3.63 3.46
N ILE A 83 7.50 2.80 3.94
CA ILE A 83 8.74 3.25 4.60
C ILE A 83 9.64 4.01 3.61
N ILE A 84 9.89 3.47 2.42
CA ILE A 84 10.71 4.12 1.40
C ILE A 84 10.16 5.50 1.07
N LEU A 85 8.85 5.63 0.90
CA LEU A 85 8.21 6.91 0.60
C LEU A 85 8.40 7.92 1.75
N LYS A 86 8.33 7.47 3.01
CA LYS A 86 8.65 8.33 4.17
C LYS A 86 10.12 8.71 4.26
N LEU A 87 11.04 7.82 3.89
CA LEU A 87 12.47 8.15 3.86
C LEU A 87 12.78 9.17 2.77
N ILE A 88 12.17 9.04 1.59
CA ILE A 88 12.35 10.00 0.49
C ILE A 88 11.86 11.40 0.91
N SER A 89 10.76 11.50 1.67
CA SER A 89 10.25 12.80 2.12
C SER A 89 11.08 13.50 3.18
N VAL A 90 12.01 12.79 3.82
CA VAL A 90 12.99 13.42 4.74
C VAL A 90 14.16 14.02 3.95
N ILE A 91 14.44 13.51 2.75
CA ILE A 91 15.57 13.95 1.91
C ILE A 91 15.18 15.14 1.01
N LEU A 92 13.90 15.23 0.63
CA LEU A 92 13.38 16.12 -0.42
C LEU A 92 12.59 17.27 0.20
#